data_AF-X0UE72-F1
#
_entry.id   AF-X0UE72-F1
#
_cell.length_a   1.000
_cell.length_b   1.000
_cell.length_c   1.000
_cell.angle_alpha   90.00
_cell.angle_beta   90.00
_cell.angle_gamma   90.00
#
_symmetry.space_group_name_H-M   'P 1'
#
loop_
_entity.id
_entity.type
_entity.pdbx_description
1 polymer ?
#
loop_
_entity_poly.entity_id
_entity_poly.type
_entity_poly.pdbx_seq_one_letter_code
_entity_poly.pdbx_strand_id
1 'polypeptide(L)'
;PYSLLNRYLAHAFKLATKGIAYLIGSYSITPLRLELIAKNGFYISKLHYLKVSKWYAMQCFMVLRKRKTNLSDDDYCRISHTRKVYQVSNHIKLQNNQQKL
;
A
#
# COMPACT_ATOMS: atom_id res chain seq x y z
N PRO A 1 4.73 -2.69 -11.31
CA PRO A 1 4.61 -1.82 -12.51
C PRO A 1 3.17 -1.34 -12.71
N TYR A 2 2.97 -0.13 -13.25
CA TYR A 2 1.63 0.49 -13.37
C TYR A 2 0.64 -0.37 -14.19
N SER A 3 1.07 -0.91 -15.33
CA SER A 3 0.24 -1.75 -16.21
C SER A 3 -0.24 -3.03 -15.55
N LEU A 4 0.61 -3.66 -14.73
CA LEU A 4 0.31 -4.91 -14.04
C LEU A 4 -0.43 -4.72 -12.71
N LEU A 5 -0.55 -3.49 -12.22
CA LEU A 5 -1.12 -3.22 -10.90
C LEU A 5 -2.55 -3.75 -10.76
N ASN A 6 -3.38 -3.63 -11.81
CA ASN A 6 -4.75 -4.13 -11.78
C ASN A 6 -4.81 -5.65 -11.63
N ARG A 7 -3.92 -6.38 -12.33
CA ARG A 7 -3.83 -7.83 -12.24
C ARG A 7 -3.41 -8.27 -10.84
N TYR A 8 -2.43 -7.59 -10.25
CA TYR A 8 -1.98 -7.89 -8.88
C TYR A 8 -3.06 -7.57 -7.83
N LEU A 9 -3.74 -6.42 -7.97
CA LEU A 9 -4.85 -6.06 -7.09
C LEU A 9 -5.98 -7.09 -7.17
N ALA A 10 -6.40 -7.47 -8.37
CA ALA A 10 -7.46 -8.45 -8.57
C ALA A 10 -7.10 -9.82 -7.95
N HIS A 11 -5.85 -10.26 -8.10
CA HIS A 11 -5.38 -11.49 -7.46
C HIS A 11 -5.37 -11.37 -5.93
N ALA A 12 -4.86 -10.25 -5.40
CA ALA A 12 -4.76 -10.05 -3.97
C ALA A 12 -6.14 -9.89 -3.30
N PHE A 13 -7.12 -9.26 -3.94
CA PHE A 13 -8.50 -9.18 -3.42
C PHE A 13 -9.15 -10.55 -3.24
N LYS A 14 -8.84 -11.52 -4.12
CA LYS A 14 -9.34 -12.90 -4.00
C LYS A 14 -8.76 -13.63 -2.78
N LEU A 15 -7.49 -13.37 -2.46
CA LEU A 15 -6.77 -14.08 -1.39
C LEU A 15 -6.86 -13.38 -0.03
N ALA A 16 -6.98 -12.05 -0.02
CA ALA A 16 -6.85 -11.28 1.21
C ALA A 16 -8.09 -11.41 2.10
N THR A 17 -7.85 -11.85 3.34
CA THR A 17 -8.89 -12.01 4.36
C THR A 17 -9.06 -10.76 5.24
N LYS A 18 -7.97 -10.03 5.51
CA LYS A 18 -7.95 -8.86 6.41
C LYS A 18 -7.73 -7.53 5.68
N GLY A 19 -6.76 -7.50 4.78
CA GLY A 19 -6.30 -6.28 4.13
C GLY A 19 -5.02 -6.53 3.34
N ILE A 20 -4.58 -5.51 2.62
CA ILE A 20 -3.46 -5.59 1.69
C ILE A 20 -2.64 -4.31 1.83
N ALA A 21 -1.32 -4.40 1.77
CA ALA A 21 -0.45 -3.23 1.76
C ALA A 21 0.43 -3.23 0.51
N TYR A 22 0.58 -2.07 -0.11
CA TYR A 22 1.42 -1.89 -1.30
C TYR A 22 2.24 -0.62 -1.22
N LEU A 23 3.48 -0.71 -1.72
CA LEU A 23 4.26 0.46 -2.09
C LEU A 23 4.04 0.72 -3.59
N ILE A 24 3.38 1.83 -3.91
CA ILE A 24 3.05 2.22 -5.29
C ILE A 24 3.43 3.68 -5.55
N GLY A 25 3.60 4.05 -6.81
CA GLY A 25 3.69 5.46 -7.19
C GLY A 25 2.37 6.16 -6.90
N SER A 26 2.42 7.38 -6.36
CA SER A 26 1.22 8.16 -5.96
C SER A 26 0.22 8.31 -7.13
N TYR A 27 0.71 8.53 -8.34
CA TYR A 27 -0.10 8.64 -9.57
C TYR A 27 -0.78 7.34 -10.00
N SER A 28 -0.49 6.23 -9.33
CA SER A 28 -1.15 4.94 -9.60
C SER A 28 -2.54 4.86 -8.96
N ILE A 29 -2.90 5.75 -8.04
CA ILE A 29 -4.22 5.80 -7.41
C ILE A 29 -5.15 6.62 -8.30
N THR A 30 -5.86 5.95 -9.20
CA THR A 30 -6.82 6.56 -10.13
C THR A 30 -8.26 6.33 -9.66
N PRO A 31 -9.24 7.16 -10.06
CA PRO A 31 -10.64 6.96 -9.71
C PRO A 31 -11.17 5.55 -10.05
N LEU A 32 -10.83 5.04 -11.23
CA LEU A 32 -11.19 3.68 -11.67
C LEU A 32 -10.66 2.59 -10.71
N ARG A 33 -9.47 2.78 -10.13
CA ARG A 33 -8.91 1.83 -9.15
C ARG A 33 -9.58 1.97 -7.80
N LEU A 34 -9.96 3.18 -7.39
CA LEU A 34 -10.72 3.39 -6.16
C LEU A 34 -12.08 2.69 -6.25
N GLU A 35 -12.77 2.78 -7.39
CA GLU A 35 -13.99 2.03 -7.64
C GLU A 35 -13.76 0.52 -7.62
N LEU A 36 -12.69 0.04 -8.25
CA LEU A 36 -12.34 -1.39 -8.24
C LEU A 36 -12.09 -1.89 -6.80
N ILE A 37 -11.36 -1.13 -5.99
CA ILE A 37 -11.12 -1.41 -4.57
C ILE A 37 -12.46 -1.52 -3.82
N ALA A 38 -13.33 -0.52 -3.98
CA ALA A 38 -14.63 -0.45 -3.33
C ALA A 38 -15.55 -1.62 -3.74
N LYS A 39 -15.64 -1.92 -5.03
CA LYS A 39 -16.43 -3.03 -5.60
C LYS A 39 -16.00 -4.40 -5.05
N ASN A 40 -14.74 -4.56 -4.66
CA ASN A 40 -14.23 -5.79 -4.04
C ASN A 40 -14.38 -5.83 -2.51
N GLY A 41 -15.09 -4.86 -1.91
CA GLY A 41 -15.31 -4.80 -0.46
C GLY A 41 -14.07 -4.35 0.32
N PHE A 42 -13.14 -3.66 -0.33
CA PHE A 42 -11.98 -3.05 0.33
C PHE A 42 -12.11 -1.53 0.36
N TYR A 43 -11.42 -0.91 1.29
CA TYR A 43 -11.27 0.55 1.34
C TYR A 43 -9.83 0.92 1.71
N ILE A 44 -9.42 2.13 1.35
CA ILE A 44 -8.12 2.64 1.74
C ILE A 44 -8.20 3.09 3.20
N SER A 45 -7.48 2.39 4.08
CA SER A 45 -7.42 2.71 5.50
C SER A 45 -6.28 3.68 5.83
N LYS A 46 -5.16 3.60 5.10
CA LYS A 46 -4.01 4.48 5.30
C LYS A 46 -3.31 4.78 3.97
N LEU A 47 -2.88 6.03 3.83
CA LEU A 47 -1.94 6.48 2.80
C LEU A 47 -0.76 7.15 3.49
N HIS A 48 0.44 6.65 3.24
CA HIS A 48 1.67 7.26 3.73
C HIS A 48 2.58 7.66 2.57
N TYR A 49 2.73 8.95 2.34
CA TYR A 49 3.59 9.47 1.27
C TYR A 49 5.05 9.52 1.71
N LEU A 50 5.92 8.98 0.88
CA LEU A 50 7.36 8.90 1.12
C LEU A 50 8.17 9.04 -0.16
N LYS A 51 9.40 9.54 -0.03
CA LYS A 51 10.34 9.61 -1.15
C LYS A 51 11.31 8.43 -1.08
N VAL A 52 11.33 7.61 -2.12
CA VAL A 52 12.35 6.58 -2.32
C VAL A 52 13.43 7.17 -3.23
N SER A 53 14.69 7.05 -2.82
CA SER A 53 15.83 7.52 -3.60
C SER A 53 15.97 6.72 -4.89
N LYS A 54 16.42 7.38 -5.95
CA LYS A 54 16.57 6.82 -7.31
C LYS A 54 15.26 6.35 -7.96
N TRP A 55 14.12 6.51 -7.29
CA TRP A 55 12.81 6.22 -7.87
C TRP A 55 12.18 7.51 -8.41
N TYR A 56 11.69 7.43 -9.64
CA TYR A 56 10.96 8.51 -10.28
C TYR A 56 9.60 8.73 -9.59
N ALA A 57 9.22 10.00 -9.42
CA ALA A 57 8.01 10.45 -8.72
C ALA A 57 7.94 10.12 -7.21
N MET A 58 6.88 10.63 -6.57
CA MET A 58 6.55 10.38 -5.17
C MET A 58 5.90 9.00 -5.02
N GLN A 59 6.28 8.28 -3.97
CA GLN A 59 5.72 6.97 -3.67
C GLN A 59 4.73 7.09 -2.51
N CYS A 60 3.80 6.15 -2.44
CA CYS A 60 2.83 6.04 -1.39
C CYS A 60 2.77 4.59 -0.89
N PHE A 61 2.85 4.44 0.41
CA PHE A 61 2.50 3.20 1.08
C PHE A 61 1.00 3.20 1.35
N MET A 62 0.27 2.39 0.58
CA MET A 62 -1.18 2.28 0.61
C MET A 62 -1.59 1.02 1.36
N VAL A 63 -2.42 1.19 2.40
CA VAL A 63 -2.97 0.08 3.18
C VAL A 63 -4.47 -0.01 2.96
N LEU A 64 -4.87 -1.09 2.33
CA LEU A 64 -6.26 -1.48 2.08
C LEU A 64 -6.75 -2.38 3.20
N ARG A 65 -7.97 -2.18 3.67
CA ARG A 65 -8.65 -3.06 4.63
C ARG A 65 -9.92 -3.60 4.02
N LYS A 66 -10.25 -4.84 4.37
CA LYS A 66 -11.54 -5.44 4.02
C LYS A 66 -12.60 -4.84 4.92
N ARG A 67 -13.69 -4.34 4.34
CA ARG A 67 -14.82 -3.79 5.09
C ARG A 67 -15.45 -4.92 5.90
N LYS A 68 -15.63 -4.70 7.20
CA LYS A 68 -16.39 -5.61 8.06
C LYS A 68 -17.87 -5.28 7.93
N THR A 69 -18.74 -6.27 8.07
CA THR A 69 -20.21 -6.13 8.01
C THR A 69 -20.76 -5.13 9.02
N ASN A 70 -20.06 -4.93 10.13
CA ASN A 70 -20.37 -3.88 11.10
C ASN A 70 -19.67 -2.60 10.64
N LEU A 71 -20.34 -1.80 9.81
CA LEU A 71 -19.91 -0.45 9.47
C LEU A 71 -19.89 0.37 10.75
N SER A 72 -18.72 0.56 11.34
CA SER A 72 -18.50 1.74 12.19
C SER A 72 -18.18 2.91 11.26
N ASP A 73 -18.78 4.07 11.50
CA ASP A 73 -18.56 5.31 10.74
C ASP A 73 -17.08 5.76 10.68
N ASP A 74 -16.18 5.10 11.42
CA ASP A 74 -14.73 5.36 11.48
C ASP A 74 -13.89 4.83 10.29
N ASP A 75 -14.51 4.45 9.16
CA ASP A 75 -13.81 3.97 7.96
C ASP A 75 -13.13 5.10 7.15
N TYR A 76 -12.49 6.07 7.82
CA TYR A 76 -11.75 7.16 7.19
C TYR A 76 -10.32 6.74 6.83
N CYS A 77 -9.85 7.18 5.66
CA CYS A 77 -8.46 7.03 5.26
C CYS A 77 -7.55 7.95 6.07
N ARG A 78 -6.61 7.40 6.84
CA ARG A 78 -5.57 8.20 7.50
C ARG A 78 -4.46 8.54 6.52
N ILE A 79 -4.30 9.82 6.21
CA ILE A 79 -3.24 10.32 5.35
C ILE A 79 -2.09 10.83 6.21
N SER A 80 -0.88 10.43 5.86
CA SER A 80 0.35 10.88 6.51
C SER A 80 1.45 11.05 5.47
N HIS A 81 2.47 11.82 5.81
CA HIS A 81 3.64 12.01 4.97
C HIS A 81 4.89 12.04 5.82
N THR A 82 6.02 11.66 5.23
CA THR A 82 7.33 11.80 5.86
C THR A 82 8.27 12.56 4.94
N ARG A 83 9.12 13.39 5.55
CA ARG A 83 10.21 14.09 4.85
C ARG A 83 11.47 13.23 4.71
N LYS A 84 11.49 12.04 5.34
CA LYS A 84 12.61 11.11 5.24
C LYS A 84 12.69 10.51 3.84
N VAL A 85 13.90 10.46 3.29
CA VAL A 85 14.21 9.81 2.02
C VAL A 85 14.69 8.39 2.30
N TYR A 86 13.98 7.40 1.78
CA TYR A 86 14.31 5.99 1.96
C TYR A 86 15.21 5.53 0.82
N GLN A 87 16.28 4.80 1.15
CA GLN A 87 17.15 4.18 0.17
C GLN A 87 16.71 2.72 -0.02
N VAL A 88 16.64 2.26 -1.27
CA VAL A 88 16.55 0.82 -1.52
C VAL A 88 17.96 0.28 -1.35
N SER A 89 18.25 -0.30 -0.19
CA SER A 89 19.50 -1.01 0.01
C SER A 89 19.51 -2.26 -0.88
N ASN A 90 20.55 -2.45 -1.68
CA ASN A 90 20.75 -3.65 -2.50
C ASN A 90 21.00 -4.93 -1.68
N HIS A 91 20.80 -4.89 -0.36
CA HIS A 91 20.98 -6.02 0.55
C HIS A 91 19.65 -6.73 0.78
N ILE A 92 19.24 -7.56 -0.16
CA ILE A 92 18.46 -8.76 0.19
C ILE A 92 19.47 -9.74 0.80
N LYS A 93 19.88 -9.48 2.04
CA LYS A 93 20.39 -10.50 2.94
C LYS A 93 19.47 -10.52 4.13
N LEU A 94 18.55 -11.48 4.12
CA LEU A 94 17.96 -12.01 5.33
C LEU A 94 19.12 -12.54 6.20
N GLN A 95 19.56 -11.72 7.15
CA GLN A 95 20.18 -12.18 8.39
C GLN A 95 19.34 -11.46 9.46
N ASN A 96 18.43 -12.09 10.20
CA ASN A 96 18.69 -13.21 11.10
C ASN A 96 20.10 -13.13 11.69
N ASN A 97 20.33 -12.07 12.46
CA ASN A 97 21.28 -11.95 13.56
C ASN A 97 20.65 -10.87 14.46
N GLN A 98 19.83 -11.17 15.47
CA GLN A 98 20.22 -11.82 16.73
C GLN A 98 21.66 -11.44 17.13
N GLN A 99 21.73 -10.68 18.23
CA GLN A 99 22.84 -10.52 19.18
C GLN A 99 23.68 -9.24 19.10
N LYS A 100 23.48 -8.45 20.17
CA LYS A 100 24.48 -7.94 21.13
C LYS A 100 25.65 -7.13 20.58
N LEU A 101 25.70 -5.84 20.94
CA LEU A 101 26.51 -5.32 22.05
C LEU A 101 26.05 -3.90 22.39
#